data_AF-A0A6C0FA40-F1
#
_entry.id   AF-A0A6C0FA40-F1
#
_cell.length_a   1.000
_cell.length_b   1.000
_cell.length_c   1.000
_cell.angle_alpha   90.00
_cell.angle_beta   90.00
_cell.angle_gamma   90.00
#
_symmetry.space_group_name_H-M   'P 1'
#
loop_
_entity.id
_entity.type
_entity.pdbx_description
1 polymer ?
#
loop_
_entity_poly.entity_id
_entity_poly.type
_entity_poly.pdbx_seq_one_letter_code
_entity_poly.pdbx_strand_id
1 'polypeptide(L)'
;MDSISKDQLSRVIEIDDDKIAEMCGIVSRQTDYTMDEIKDKLIEHDYQYLDIIKEYMGVEKEKPYKISSLNQEIYKQIRLKLDAATKDFNDKQYEKILEELSKDEDNK
;
A
#
# COMPACT_ATOMS: atom_id res chain seq x y z
N MET A 1 -4.52 35.01 8.62
CA MET A 1 -5.63 34.21 8.04
C MET A 1 -5.24 33.89 6.61
N ASP A 2 -4.26 33.01 6.44
CA ASP A 2 -3.77 32.66 5.11
C ASP A 2 -4.45 31.38 4.67
N SER A 3 -5.50 31.59 3.87
CA SER A 3 -5.93 30.80 2.72
C SER A 3 -5.52 29.33 2.72
N ILE A 4 -6.45 28.48 3.17
CA ILE A 4 -6.44 27.03 2.95
C ILE A 4 -6.23 26.76 1.46
N SER A 5 -5.12 26.07 1.15
CA SER A 5 -4.72 25.64 -0.19
C SER A 5 -5.87 24.95 -0.91
N LYS A 6 -6.26 25.51 -2.06
CA LYS A 6 -7.24 24.99 -3.02
C LYS A 6 -6.76 23.73 -3.77
N ASP A 7 -6.01 22.85 -3.11
CA ASP A 7 -5.42 21.67 -3.75
C ASP A 7 -5.83 20.39 -3.00
N GLN A 8 -7.13 20.15 -2.98
CA GLN A 8 -7.67 18.80 -2.90
C GLN A 8 -8.34 18.55 -4.25
N LEU A 9 -7.52 18.30 -5.28
CA LEU A 9 -7.99 17.79 -6.57
C LEU A 9 -8.85 16.56 -6.29
N SER A 10 -10.16 16.67 -6.52
CA SER A 10 -11.07 15.53 -6.49
C SER A 10 -10.58 14.51 -7.51
N ARG A 11 -10.13 13.34 -7.03
CA ARG A 11 -9.71 12.24 -7.90
C ARG A 11 -10.96 11.66 -8.55
N VAL A 12 -11.21 12.00 -9.81
CA VAL A 12 -12.26 11.35 -10.60
C VAL A 12 -11.75 9.95 -10.95
N ILE A 13 -12.44 8.92 -10.48
CA ILE A 13 -12.18 7.53 -10.82
C ILE A 13 -13.40 7.04 -11.60
N GLU A 14 -13.19 6.63 -12.84
CA GLU A 14 -14.21 5.90 -13.60
C GLU A 14 -14.22 4.45 -13.09
N ILE A 15 -15.39 3.97 -12.67
CA ILE A 15 -15.59 2.63 -12.16
C ILE A 15 -16.68 1.98 -12.99
N ASP A 16 -16.37 0.83 -13.58
CA ASP A 16 -17.33 0.04 -14.36
C ASP A 16 -18.40 -0.59 -13.45
N ASP A 17 -19.63 -0.71 -13.95
CA ASP A 17 -20.75 -1.34 -13.24
C ASP A 17 -20.42 -2.78 -12.81
N ASP A 18 -19.67 -3.53 -13.63
CA ASP A 18 -19.21 -4.88 -13.31
C ASP A 18 -18.30 -4.90 -12.09
N LYS A 19 -17.48 -3.87 -11.93
CA LYS A 19 -16.56 -3.73 -10.79
C LYS A 19 -17.32 -3.41 -9.51
N ILE A 20 -18.37 -2.59 -9.60
CA ILE A 20 -19.26 -2.30 -8.48
C ILE A 20 -19.98 -3.58 -8.07
N ALA A 21 -20.49 -4.36 -9.02
CA ALA A 21 -21.14 -5.64 -8.74
C ALA A 21 -20.18 -6.64 -8.06
N GLU A 22 -18.93 -6.71 -8.51
CA GLU A 22 -17.89 -7.53 -7.88
C GLU A 22 -17.64 -7.12 -6.44
N MET A 23 -17.43 -5.82 -6.19
CA MET A 23 -17.22 -5.26 -4.86
C MET A 23 -18.40 -5.56 -3.93
N CYS A 24 -19.63 -5.35 -4.41
CA CYS A 24 -20.83 -5.67 -3.65
C CYS A 24 -20.92 -7.16 -3.31
N GLY A 25 -20.58 -8.04 -4.25
CA GLY A 25 -20.55 -9.48 -4.02
C GLY A 25 -19.51 -9.90 -2.99
N ILE A 26 -18.36 -9.22 -2.91
CA ILE A 26 -17.34 -9.48 -1.89
C ILE A 26 -17.86 -9.09 -0.50
N VAL A 27 -18.45 -7.90 -0.37
CA VAL A 27 -18.97 -7.39 0.91
C VAL A 27 -20.15 -8.24 1.39
N SER A 28 -21.09 -8.59 0.50
CA SER A 28 -22.27 -9.40 0.84
C SER A 28 -21.92 -10.82 1.33
N ARG A 29 -20.79 -11.40 0.89
CA ARG A 29 -20.34 -12.71 1.39
C ARG A 29 -19.75 -12.67 2.80
N GLN A 30 -19.38 -11.50 3.31
CA GLN A 30 -18.63 -11.33 4.56
C GLN A 30 -19.36 -10.51 5.61
N THR A 31 -20.49 -9.89 5.22
CA THR A 31 -21.28 -8.99 6.05
C THR A 31 -22.75 -9.32 5.86
N ASP A 32 -23.58 -8.94 6.83
CA ASP A 32 -25.04 -9.14 6.76
C ASP A 32 -25.76 -7.96 6.09
N TYR A 33 -25.03 -7.09 5.39
CA TYR A 33 -25.60 -5.93 4.69
C TYR A 33 -26.38 -6.34 3.44
N THR A 34 -27.49 -5.63 3.21
CA THR A 34 -28.26 -5.72 1.98
C THR A 34 -27.54 -5.04 0.82
N MET A 35 -27.88 -5.40 -0.41
CA MET A 35 -27.25 -4.81 -1.61
C MET A 35 -27.40 -3.29 -1.69
N ASP A 36 -28.48 -2.73 -1.16
CA ASP A 36 -28.70 -1.29 -1.14
C ASP A 36 -27.80 -0.62 -0.09
N GLU A 37 -27.71 -1.18 1.12
CA GLU A 37 -26.79 -0.71 2.17
C GLU A 37 -25.31 -0.79 1.73
N ILE A 38 -24.95 -1.82 0.97
CA ILE A 38 -23.58 -1.98 0.45
C ILE A 38 -23.26 -0.88 -0.55
N LYS A 39 -24.20 -0.50 -1.43
CA LYS A 39 -23.99 0.59 -2.40
C LYS A 39 -23.82 1.93 -1.69
N ASP A 40 -24.66 2.22 -0.70
CA ASP A 40 -24.55 3.43 0.10
C ASP A 40 -23.20 3.49 0.82
N LYS A 41 -22.77 2.38 1.44
CA LYS A 41 -21.46 2.28 2.08
C LYS A 41 -20.28 2.36 1.11
N LEU A 42 -20.42 1.85 -0.12
CA LEU A 42 -19.39 2.03 -1.15
C LEU A 42 -19.21 3.50 -1.50
N ILE A 43 -20.28 4.28 -1.55
CA ILE A 43 -20.19 5.74 -1.76
C ILE A 43 -19.53 6.42 -0.56
N GLU A 44 -19.92 6.07 0.66
CA GLU A 44 -19.34 6.63 1.90
C GLU A 44 -17.84 6.33 2.06
N HIS A 45 -17.39 5.19 1.53
CA HIS A 45 -16.00 4.71 1.65
C HIS A 45 -15.16 4.90 0.37
N ASP A 46 -15.54 5.81 -0.53
CA ASP A 46 -14.80 6.07 -1.79
C ASP A 46 -14.51 4.78 -2.59
N TYR A 47 -15.51 3.90 -2.66
CA TYR A 47 -15.49 2.58 -3.30
C TYR A 47 -14.40 1.62 -2.77
N GLN A 48 -13.90 1.84 -1.55
CA GLN A 48 -12.97 0.95 -0.88
C GLN A 48 -13.72 -0.15 -0.11
N TYR A 49 -14.14 -1.21 -0.81
CA TYR A 49 -14.91 -2.32 -0.21
C TYR A 49 -14.23 -3.00 1.00
N LEU A 50 -12.89 -3.02 1.05
CA LEU A 50 -12.13 -3.54 2.19
C LEU A 50 -12.34 -2.72 3.46
N ASP A 51 -12.52 -1.41 3.33
CA ASP A 51 -12.74 -0.53 4.47
C ASP A 51 -14.12 -0.78 5.10
N ILE A 52 -15.13 -1.08 4.28
CA ILE A 52 -16.47 -1.46 4.72
C ILE A 52 -16.41 -2.76 5.54
N ILE A 53 -15.67 -3.76 5.05
CA ILE A 53 -15.52 -5.05 5.71
C ILE A 53 -14.77 -4.90 7.04
N LYS A 54 -13.68 -4.11 7.06
CA LYS A 54 -12.92 -3.83 8.28
C LYS A 54 -13.76 -3.13 9.34
N GLU A 55 -14.55 -2.13 8.92
CA GLU A 55 -15.50 -1.44 9.79
C GLU A 55 -16.53 -2.41 10.37
N TYR A 56 -17.12 -3.27 9.54
CA TYR A 56 -18.06 -4.30 9.99
C TYR A 56 -17.43 -5.26 11.02
N MET A 57 -16.18 -5.64 10.81
CA MET A 57 -15.43 -6.52 11.71
C MET A 57 -14.90 -5.81 12.97
N GLY A 58 -15.15 -4.51 13.13
CA GLY A 58 -14.67 -3.73 14.28
C GLY A 58 -13.14 -3.53 14.28
N VAL A 59 -12.48 -3.68 13.13
CA VAL A 59 -11.05 -3.41 12.98
C VAL A 59 -10.88 -1.91 12.79
N GLU A 60 -10.31 -1.23 13.79
CA GLU A 60 -9.96 0.18 13.67
C GLU A 60 -9.06 0.38 12.43
N LYS A 61 -9.46 1.28 11.53
CA LYS A 61 -8.61 1.70 10.40
C LYS A 61 -7.24 2.07 10.95
N GLU A 62 -6.19 1.35 10.54
CA GLU A 62 -4.86 1.93 10.52
C GLU A 62 -4.98 3.18 9.67
N LYS A 63 -5.00 4.35 10.33
CA LYS A 63 -5.10 5.64 9.66
C LYS A 63 -4.06 5.61 8.53
N PRO A 64 -4.44 5.93 7.28
CA PRO A 64 -3.45 5.99 6.21
C PRO A 64 -2.32 6.85 6.75
N TYR A 65 -1.08 6.35 6.70
CA TYR A 65 0.08 7.10 7.17
C TYR A 65 0.00 8.48 6.54
N LYS A 66 -0.53 9.46 7.29
CA LYS A 66 -0.52 10.85 6.87
C LYS A 66 0.95 11.11 6.67
N ILE A 67 1.36 11.51 5.47
CA ILE A 67 2.73 11.93 5.21
C ILE A 67 3.02 13.03 6.24
N SER A 68 3.71 12.64 7.30
CA SER A 68 3.72 13.36 8.56
C SER A 68 4.94 14.22 8.53
N SER A 69 4.80 15.42 7.98
CA SER A 69 5.89 16.38 7.81
C SER A 69 6.99 15.94 6.83
N LEU A 70 7.56 16.94 6.17
CA LEU A 70 8.75 16.83 5.31
C LEU A 70 9.87 16.01 5.97
N ASN A 71 10.02 16.14 7.29
CA ASN A 71 11.07 15.46 8.03
C ASN A 71 10.89 13.93 8.01
N GLN A 72 9.67 13.39 8.11
CA GLN A 72 9.48 11.94 8.08
C GLN A 72 9.72 11.34 6.70
N GLU A 73 9.39 12.08 5.64
CA GLU A 73 9.72 11.68 4.28
C GLU A 73 11.24 11.71 4.04
N ILE A 74 11.94 12.72 4.56
CA ILE A 74 13.41 12.76 4.56
C ILE A 74 13.99 11.54 5.28
N TYR A 75 13.52 11.22 6.49
CA TYR A 75 14.01 10.05 7.23
C TYR A 75 13.73 8.74 6.51
N LYS A 76 12.57 8.59 5.87
CA LYS A 76 12.22 7.43 5.05
C LYS A 76 13.17 7.27 3.87
N GLN A 77 13.46 8.36 3.15
CA GLN A 77 14.38 8.33 2.02
C GLN A 77 15.82 8.03 2.44
N ILE A 78 16.28 8.55 3.57
CA ILE A 78 17.60 8.23 4.12
C ILE A 78 17.70 6.73 4.41
N ARG A 79 16.68 6.14 5.07
CA ARG A 79 16.65 4.70 5.36
C ARG A 79 16.68 3.85 4.11
N LEU A 80 15.83 4.17 3.13
CA LEU A 80 15.78 3.43 1.86
C LEU A 80 17.12 3.46 1.11
N LYS A 81 17.81 4.61 1.10
CA LYS A 81 19.14 4.74 0.48
C LYS A 81 20.20 3.92 1.20
N LEU A 82 20.17 3.91 2.54
CA LEU A 82 21.11 3.16 3.35
C LEU A 82 20.90 1.64 3.23
N ASP A 83 19.64 1.21 3.22
CA ASP A 83 19.27 -0.19 3.01
C ASP A 83 19.72 -0.66 1.62
N ALA A 84 19.53 0.15 0.58
CA ALA A 84 19.99 -0.14 -0.77
C ALA A 84 21.52 -0.25 -0.87
N ALA A 85 22.25 0.67 -0.22
CA ALA A 85 23.72 0.65 -0.20
C ALA A 85 24.27 -0.58 0.55
N THR A 86 23.64 -0.94 1.67
CA THR A 86 24.02 -2.11 2.46
C THR A 86 23.77 -3.40 1.69
N LYS A 87 22.63 -3.48 0.99
CA LYS A 87 22.32 -4.61 0.12
C LYS A 87 23.33 -4.77 -1.02
N ASP A 88 23.63 -3.69 -1.75
CA ASP A 88 24.63 -3.70 -2.83
C ASP A 88 26.02 -4.13 -2.35
N PHE A 89 26.43 -3.67 -1.16
CA PHE A 89 27.69 -4.10 -0.56
C PHE A 89 27.69 -5.60 -0.24
N ASN A 90 26.63 -6.09 0.39
CA ASN A 90 26.51 -7.50 0.75
C ASN A 90 26.49 -8.39 -0.50
N ASP A 91 25.71 -8.03 -1.52
CA ASP A 91 25.59 -8.78 -2.77
C ASP A 91 26.98 -8.91 -3.43
N LYS A 92 27.76 -7.83 -3.48
CA LYS A 92 29.15 -7.86 -3.98
C LYS A 92 30.09 -8.73 -3.15
N GLN A 93 29.92 -8.78 -1.82
CA GLN A 93 30.71 -9.68 -0.97
C GLN A 93 30.35 -11.15 -1.25
N TYR A 94 29.07 -11.46 -1.42
CA TYR A 94 28.63 -12.81 -1.79
C TYR A 94 29.16 -13.24 -3.16
N GLU A 95 29.09 -12.37 -4.17
CA GLU A 95 29.66 -12.63 -5.50
C GLU A 95 31.16 -12.91 -5.43
N LYS A 96 31.91 -12.12 -4.66
CA LYS A 96 33.35 -12.33 -4.49
C LYS A 96 33.67 -13.69 -3.84
N ILE A 97 32.92 -14.08 -2.83
CA ILE A 97 33.08 -15.40 -2.17
C ILE A 97 32.75 -16.54 -3.15
N LEU A 98 31.69 -16.38 -3.95
CA LEU A 98 31.32 -17.35 -4.99
C LEU A 98 32.44 -17.51 -6.04
N GLU A 99 33.03 -16.41 -6.51
CA GLU A 99 34.17 -16.46 -7.44
C GLU A 99 35.42 -17.12 -6.84
N GLU A 100 35.68 -16.92 -5.55
CA GLU A 100 36.80 -17.56 -4.85
C GLU A 100 36.57 -19.08 -4.75
N LEU A 101 35.36 -19.51 -4.39
CA LEU A 101 34.99 -20.93 -4.33
C LEU A 101 35.06 -21.62 -5.69
N SER A 102 34.64 -20.96 -6.78
CA SER A 102 34.71 -21.57 -8.12
C SER A 102 36.15 -21.74 -8.60
N LYS A 103 37.05 -20.80 -8.28
CA LYS A 103 38.47 -20.88 -8.64
C LYS A 103 39.21 -22.01 -7.91
N ASP A 104 38.75 -22.37 -6.71
CA ASP A 104 39.30 -23.49 -5.95
C ASP A 104 38.86 -24.86 -6.51
N GLU A 105 37.69 -24.95 -7.16
CA GLU A 105 37.22 -26.18 -7.83
C GLU A 105 37.97 -26.45 -9.14
N ASP A 106 38.35 -25.42 -9.90
CA ASP A 106 39.08 -25.54 -11.16
C ASP A 106 40.57 -25.91 -10.98
N ASN A 107 41.11 -25.78 -9.77
CA ASN A 107 42.54 -25.96 -9.47
C ASN A 107 42.87 -27.33 -8.83
N LYS A 108 41.95 -28.31 -8.97
CA LYS A 108 42.04 -29.66 -8.39
C LYS A 108 41.91 -30.74 -9.45
#